data_AF-A0A821QFV2-F1
#
_entry.id   AF-A0A821QFV2-F1
#
_cell.length_a   1.000
_cell.length_b   1.000
_cell.length_c   1.000
_cell.angle_alpha   90.00
_cell.angle_beta   90.00
_cell.angle_gamma   90.00
#
_symmetry.space_group_name_H-M   'P 1'
#
loop_
_entity.id
_entity.type
_entity.pdbx_description
1 polymer ?
#
loop_
_entity_poly.entity_id
_entity_poly.type
_entity_poly.pdbx_seq_one_letter_code
_entity_poly.pdbx_strand_id
1 'polypeptide(L)'
;MLIGDQAVTVDHLLQLIKSSLKMSHNLVKSDIIPKDRQNYQSCEKISSEAAFNALTSVPSSRATQIYLQIIRNIRLAFISTETKYIDHIYYAWLNVFIVRFWYTWFTKTTKNELDSILNQRNYIKQNIRTSTKRQYFMTHSALFSIEINSHTLAYIALLVIQCQLPEECLNVSLFNSQSCEREFRLCRSMSGPFSSIVNFTVEQFIQRVKKLSYLHSIKYRNNNDHTTRSDANFLVPSHHKHSKIVHTGQNTSSDMPLKIEMIEASILQAYSDATRRMCEVNIYHRNDIPTLDELSRITRLQLQKLQIADYSIPSENETDLSSDSDDGIEDEEENTFEDESDDDDSIRDDEDLSNNVLNVSGMTYQ
;
A
#
# COMPACT_ATOMS: atom_id res chain seq x y z
N MET A 1 12.75 -8.93 9.33
CA MET A 1 11.49 -9.72 9.36
C MET A 1 11.77 -11.12 8.82
N LEU A 2 11.10 -12.14 9.37
CA LEU A 2 11.29 -13.56 9.00
C LEU A 2 9.94 -14.19 8.63
N ILE A 3 9.89 -14.95 7.55
CA ILE A 3 8.76 -15.81 7.21
C ILE A 3 9.33 -17.24 7.12
N GLY A 4 9.06 -18.04 8.15
CA GLY A 4 9.67 -19.36 8.28
C GLY A 4 11.18 -19.28 8.43
N ASP A 5 11.90 -20.09 7.66
CA ASP A 5 13.37 -20.11 7.72
C ASP A 5 14.04 -18.98 6.90
N GLN A 6 13.28 -18.17 6.16
CA GLN A 6 13.81 -17.16 5.24
C GLN A 6 13.57 -15.72 5.71
N ALA A 7 14.52 -14.84 5.39
CA ALA A 7 14.42 -13.42 5.65
C ALA A 7 13.71 -12.67 4.52
N VAL A 8 12.85 -11.73 4.92
CA VAL A 8 12.32 -10.70 4.01
C VAL A 8 13.31 -9.54 4.03
N THR A 9 13.99 -9.30 2.91
CA THR A 9 14.99 -8.24 2.77
C THR A 9 14.82 -7.46 1.46
N VAL A 10 15.21 -6.19 1.52
CA VAL A 10 15.37 -5.27 0.40
C VAL A 10 16.49 -5.73 -0.55
N ASP A 11 17.50 -6.44 -0.03
CA ASP A 11 18.64 -6.91 -0.82
C ASP A 11 18.23 -7.84 -1.95
N HIS A 12 17.18 -8.65 -1.77
CA HIS A 12 16.64 -9.50 -2.83
C HIS A 12 16.16 -8.69 -4.03
N LEU A 13 15.51 -7.54 -3.79
CA LEU A 13 15.05 -6.64 -4.85
C LEU A 13 16.24 -5.88 -5.49
N LEU A 14 17.24 -5.48 -4.69
CA LEU A 14 18.46 -4.86 -5.21
C LEU A 14 19.28 -5.84 -6.07
N GLN A 15 19.35 -7.10 -5.66
CA GLN A 15 19.98 -8.18 -6.42
C GLN A 15 19.21 -8.42 -7.72
N LEU A 16 17.87 -8.40 -7.71
CA LEU A 16 17.07 -8.52 -8.92
C LEU A 16 17.42 -7.43 -9.94
N ILE A 17 17.47 -6.17 -9.51
CA ILE A 17 17.85 -5.04 -10.38
C ILE A 17 19.25 -5.21 -10.97
N LYS A 18 20.19 -5.78 -10.20
CA LYS A 18 21.58 -5.98 -10.67
C LYS A 18 21.71 -7.18 -11.62
N SER A 19 20.89 -8.22 -11.44
CA SER A 19 21.07 -9.52 -12.10
C SER A 19 20.14 -9.76 -13.28
N SER A 20 19.05 -9.01 -13.40
CA SER A 20 18.05 -9.18 -14.46
C SER A 20 17.84 -7.90 -15.27
N LEU A 21 17.31 -8.04 -16.49
CA LEU A 21 17.06 -6.91 -17.37
C LEU A 21 15.90 -6.07 -16.85
N LYS A 22 16.03 -4.73 -16.85
CA LYS A 22 14.98 -3.81 -16.40
C LYS A 22 13.60 -4.12 -17.00
N MET A 23 13.54 -4.56 -18.25
CA MET A 23 12.28 -4.87 -18.95
C MET A 23 11.51 -6.05 -18.33
N SER A 24 12.18 -6.96 -17.61
CA SER A 24 11.50 -8.13 -17.02
C SER A 24 10.79 -7.81 -15.71
N HIS A 25 11.22 -6.77 -14.98
CA HIS A 25 10.71 -6.43 -13.65
C HIS A 25 10.21 -4.98 -13.51
N ASN A 26 10.62 -4.08 -14.41
CA ASN A 26 10.27 -2.65 -14.45
C ASN A 26 10.57 -1.88 -13.16
N LEU A 27 11.62 -2.28 -12.43
CA LEU A 27 12.04 -1.63 -11.18
C LEU A 27 13.31 -0.80 -11.38
N VAL A 28 13.39 0.32 -10.67
CA VAL A 28 14.63 1.08 -10.47
C VAL A 28 14.94 1.22 -8.98
N LYS A 29 16.17 1.61 -8.63
CA LYS A 29 16.61 1.73 -7.22
C LYS A 29 15.71 2.67 -6.40
N SER A 30 15.22 3.76 -7.00
CA SER A 30 14.32 4.71 -6.34
C SER A 30 12.91 4.13 -6.06
N ASP A 31 12.52 3.03 -6.72
CA ASP A 31 11.27 2.35 -6.41
C ASP A 31 11.42 1.50 -5.13
N ILE A 32 12.64 1.05 -4.81
CA ILE A 32 12.93 0.21 -3.63
C ILE A 32 13.30 1.06 -2.42
N ILE A 33 14.08 2.12 -2.64
CA ILE A 33 14.50 3.08 -1.62
C ILE A 33 13.87 4.42 -2.00
N PRO A 34 12.56 4.59 -1.74
CA PRO A 34 11.88 5.83 -2.09
C PRO A 34 12.35 6.95 -1.15
N LYS A 35 12.54 8.15 -1.69
CA LYS A 35 12.76 9.37 -0.88
C LYS A 35 11.53 9.71 -0.04
N ASP A 36 10.34 9.51 -0.62
CA ASP A 36 9.06 9.71 0.03
C ASP A 36 8.45 8.36 0.46
N ARG A 37 8.31 8.15 1.77
CA ARG A 37 7.72 6.94 2.35
C ARG A 37 6.21 6.81 2.05
N GLN A 38 5.54 7.89 1.66
CA GLN A 38 4.12 7.90 1.27
C GLN A 38 3.91 7.58 -0.22
N ASN A 39 4.98 7.34 -0.98
CA ASN A 39 4.90 7.03 -2.40
C ASN A 39 4.27 5.65 -2.65
N TYR A 40 2.95 5.64 -2.84
CA TYR A 40 2.18 4.43 -3.16
C TYR A 40 2.62 3.78 -4.49
N GLN A 41 3.10 4.55 -5.48
CA GLN A 41 3.50 4.02 -6.78
C GLN A 41 4.68 3.06 -6.66
N SER A 42 5.63 3.36 -5.77
CA SER A 42 6.75 2.46 -5.48
C SER A 42 6.24 1.12 -4.93
N CYS A 43 5.30 1.17 -3.97
CA CYS A 43 4.66 -0.02 -3.40
C CYS A 43 3.94 -0.86 -4.48
N GLU A 44 3.22 -0.21 -5.40
CA GLU A 44 2.57 -0.86 -6.53
C GLU A 44 3.57 -1.57 -7.45
N LYS A 45 4.67 -0.92 -7.79
CA LYS A 45 5.69 -1.50 -8.69
C LYS A 45 6.38 -2.70 -8.07
N ILE A 46 6.84 -2.59 -6.82
CA ILE A 46 7.57 -3.69 -6.15
C ILE A 46 6.67 -4.91 -5.91
N SER A 47 5.36 -4.72 -5.76
CA SER A 47 4.37 -5.78 -5.60
C SER A 47 3.73 -6.25 -6.92
N SER A 48 4.23 -5.76 -8.06
CA SER A 48 3.71 -6.12 -9.38
C SER A 48 3.95 -7.60 -9.72
N GLU A 49 3.15 -8.11 -10.67
CA GLU A 49 3.34 -9.47 -11.19
C GLU A 49 4.71 -9.67 -11.84
N ALA A 50 5.18 -8.67 -12.59
CA ALA A 50 6.48 -8.70 -13.23
C ALA A 50 7.60 -8.83 -12.19
N ALA A 51 7.58 -7.99 -11.14
CA ALA A 51 8.55 -8.07 -10.05
C ALA A 51 8.48 -9.40 -9.30
N PHE A 52 7.27 -9.88 -8.99
CA PHE A 52 7.06 -11.17 -8.32
C PHE A 52 7.62 -12.34 -9.13
N ASN A 53 7.31 -12.42 -10.42
CA ASN A 53 7.78 -13.49 -11.30
C ASN A 53 9.30 -13.42 -11.48
N ALA A 54 9.86 -12.22 -11.64
CA ALA A 54 11.29 -12.04 -11.82
C ALA A 54 12.08 -12.40 -10.54
N LEU A 55 11.53 -12.21 -9.34
CA LEU A 55 12.17 -12.63 -8.09
C LEU A 55 12.42 -14.14 -8.01
N THR A 56 11.72 -14.97 -8.79
CA THR A 56 11.96 -16.43 -8.81
C THR A 56 13.38 -16.80 -9.22
N SER A 57 14.09 -15.94 -9.97
CA SER A 57 15.48 -16.15 -10.33
C SER A 57 16.47 -15.76 -9.22
N VAL A 58 16.01 -15.09 -8.16
CA VAL A 58 16.86 -14.67 -7.04
C VAL A 58 16.86 -15.77 -5.97
N PRO A 59 18.03 -16.35 -5.62
CA PRO A 59 18.12 -17.39 -4.60
C PRO A 59 17.61 -16.92 -3.24
N SER A 60 16.96 -17.82 -2.48
CA SER A 60 16.49 -17.57 -1.11
C SER A 60 15.54 -16.37 -0.95
N SER A 61 14.88 -15.95 -2.03
CA SER A 61 13.96 -14.81 -2.04
C SER A 61 12.50 -15.17 -1.75
N ARG A 62 12.19 -16.42 -1.40
CA ARG A 62 10.80 -16.90 -1.34
C ARG A 62 9.99 -16.20 -0.26
N ALA A 63 10.59 -15.93 0.90
CA ALA A 63 9.94 -15.11 1.93
C ALA A 63 9.62 -13.70 1.42
N THR A 64 10.56 -13.03 0.73
CA THR A 64 10.30 -11.71 0.11
C THR A 64 9.17 -11.79 -0.93
N GLN A 65 9.13 -12.84 -1.75
CA GLN A 65 8.04 -13.05 -2.71
C GLN A 65 6.68 -13.19 -2.00
N ILE A 66 6.59 -14.02 -0.96
CA ILE A 66 5.35 -14.17 -0.18
C ILE A 66 4.94 -12.85 0.45
N TYR A 67 5.88 -12.08 1.00
CA TYR A 67 5.59 -10.78 1.59
C TYR A 67 5.03 -9.79 0.55
N LEU A 68 5.65 -9.70 -0.63
CA LEU A 68 5.15 -8.86 -1.74
C LEU A 68 3.81 -9.37 -2.28
N GLN A 69 3.58 -10.68 -2.25
CA GLN A 69 2.30 -11.27 -2.59
C GLN A 69 1.20 -10.86 -1.62
N ILE A 70 1.46 -10.78 -0.31
CA ILE A 70 0.49 -10.25 0.66
C ILE A 70 0.06 -8.83 0.25
N ILE A 71 1.03 -7.96 -0.04
CA ILE A 71 0.77 -6.57 -0.47
C ILE A 71 -0.07 -6.56 -1.76
N ARG A 72 0.33 -7.34 -2.77
CA ARG A 72 -0.40 -7.45 -4.04
C ARG A 72 -1.84 -7.90 -3.82
N ASN A 73 -2.04 -8.95 -3.03
CA ASN A 73 -3.36 -9.49 -2.73
C ASN A 73 -4.25 -8.47 -2.00
N ILE A 74 -3.70 -7.65 -1.08
CA ILE A 74 -4.47 -6.55 -0.45
C ILE A 74 -4.97 -5.57 -1.51
N ARG A 75 -4.12 -5.21 -2.48
CA ARG A 75 -4.50 -4.31 -3.58
C ARG A 75 -5.59 -4.93 -4.45
N LEU A 76 -5.42 -6.20 -4.84
CA LEU A 76 -6.41 -6.91 -5.64
C LEU A 76 -7.74 -7.08 -4.89
N ALA A 77 -7.70 -7.30 -3.57
CA ALA A 77 -8.87 -7.49 -2.73
C ALA A 77 -9.63 -6.20 -2.40
N PHE A 78 -8.98 -5.04 -2.28
CA PHE A 78 -9.65 -3.84 -1.73
C PHE A 78 -9.49 -2.55 -2.54
N ILE A 79 -8.64 -2.54 -3.57
CA ILE A 79 -8.30 -1.32 -4.33
C ILE A 79 -8.63 -1.48 -5.81
N SER A 80 -8.33 -2.64 -6.39
CA SER A 80 -8.54 -2.91 -7.81
C SER A 80 -10.03 -2.83 -8.19
N THR A 81 -10.33 -2.09 -9.26
CA THR A 81 -11.66 -1.97 -9.86
C THR A 81 -11.97 -3.08 -10.87
N GLU A 82 -10.94 -3.81 -11.31
CA GLU A 82 -11.04 -4.84 -12.36
C GLU A 82 -11.23 -6.25 -11.78
N THR A 83 -11.05 -6.41 -10.47
CA THR A 83 -11.18 -7.70 -9.80
C THR A 83 -12.65 -8.09 -9.72
N LYS A 84 -12.97 -9.35 -10.05
CA LYS A 84 -14.33 -9.85 -9.88
C LYS A 84 -14.65 -10.01 -8.41
N TYR A 85 -15.94 -9.90 -8.08
CA TYR A 85 -16.40 -10.00 -6.70
C TYR A 85 -15.86 -11.23 -5.95
N ILE A 86 -15.96 -12.43 -6.54
CA ILE A 86 -15.52 -13.66 -5.88
C ILE A 86 -13.99 -13.70 -5.69
N ASP A 87 -13.25 -13.06 -6.59
CA ASP A 87 -11.80 -12.95 -6.52
C ASP A 87 -11.39 -11.99 -5.39
N HIS A 88 -12.18 -10.95 -5.10
CA HIS A 88 -11.94 -10.10 -3.93
C HIS A 88 -11.96 -10.91 -2.62
N ILE A 89 -12.96 -11.79 -2.46
CA ILE A 89 -13.04 -12.71 -1.32
C ILE A 89 -11.83 -13.63 -1.29
N TYR A 90 -11.48 -14.23 -2.43
CA TYR A 90 -10.32 -15.13 -2.53
C TYR A 90 -9.03 -14.46 -2.05
N TYR A 91 -8.69 -13.29 -2.60
CA TYR A 91 -7.45 -12.60 -2.26
C TYR A 91 -7.42 -12.10 -0.81
N ALA A 92 -8.57 -11.65 -0.28
CA ALA A 92 -8.71 -11.26 1.12
C ALA A 92 -8.42 -12.44 2.06
N TRP A 93 -9.08 -13.58 1.83
CA TRP A 93 -8.91 -14.76 2.67
C TRP A 93 -7.57 -15.46 2.50
N LEU A 94 -6.97 -15.42 1.30
CA LEU A 94 -5.62 -15.93 1.09
C LEU A 94 -4.62 -15.21 2.00
N ASN A 95 -4.76 -13.89 2.14
CA ASN A 95 -3.94 -13.11 3.07
C ASN A 95 -4.21 -13.46 4.53
N VAL A 96 -5.48 -13.61 4.93
CA VAL A 96 -5.84 -14.05 6.28
C VAL A 96 -5.11 -15.35 6.64
N PHE A 97 -5.18 -16.37 5.78
CA PHE A 97 -4.55 -17.65 6.07
C PHE A 97 -3.03 -17.58 6.09
N ILE A 98 -2.40 -16.91 5.14
CA ILE A 98 -0.94 -16.70 5.13
C ILE A 98 -0.49 -16.07 6.44
N VAL A 99 -1.16 -15.00 6.87
CA VAL A 99 -0.75 -14.25 8.06
C VAL A 99 -1.08 -15.03 9.34
N ARG A 100 -2.18 -15.77 9.41
CA ARG A 100 -2.51 -16.66 10.55
C ARG A 100 -1.47 -17.77 10.72
N PHE A 101 -1.08 -18.43 9.64
CA PHE A 101 -0.05 -19.46 9.69
C PHE A 101 1.28 -18.88 10.16
N TRP A 102 1.67 -17.75 9.58
CA TRP A 102 2.88 -17.03 9.93
C TRP A 102 2.89 -16.57 11.41
N TYR A 103 1.79 -15.99 11.88
CA TYR A 103 1.66 -15.57 13.28
C TYR A 103 1.67 -16.76 14.24
N THR A 104 0.98 -17.85 13.91
CA THR A 104 0.96 -19.07 14.73
C THR A 104 2.37 -19.65 14.88
N TRP A 105 3.11 -19.76 13.78
CA TRP A 105 4.52 -20.18 13.82
C TRP A 105 5.36 -19.21 14.66
N PHE A 106 5.26 -17.91 14.38
CA PHE A 106 6.00 -16.88 15.09
C PHE A 106 5.74 -16.92 16.61
N THR A 107 4.51 -17.17 17.06
CA THR A 107 4.20 -17.28 18.49
C THR A 107 4.87 -18.48 19.15
N LYS A 108 5.01 -19.60 18.43
CA LYS A 108 5.66 -20.83 18.93
C LYS A 108 7.19 -20.76 18.92
N THR A 109 7.78 -20.06 17.96
CA THR A 109 9.25 -19.94 17.84
C THR A 109 9.83 -19.01 18.90
N THR A 110 10.93 -19.41 19.53
CA THR A 110 11.64 -18.58 20.51
C THR A 110 12.49 -17.51 19.83
N LYS A 111 12.84 -16.43 20.55
CA LYS A 111 13.71 -15.39 19.99
C LYS A 111 15.08 -15.96 19.57
N ASN A 112 15.67 -16.82 20.39
CA ASN A 112 16.99 -17.41 20.14
C ASN A 112 17.02 -18.22 18.83
N GLU A 113 15.94 -18.95 18.53
CA GLU A 113 15.80 -19.68 17.26
C GLU A 113 15.73 -18.71 16.06
N LEU A 114 14.95 -17.62 16.18
CA LEU A 114 14.85 -16.60 15.14
C LEU A 114 16.19 -15.91 14.88
N ASP A 115 16.91 -15.55 15.95
CA ASP A 115 18.25 -14.96 15.86
C ASP A 115 19.24 -15.93 15.18
N SER A 116 19.17 -17.24 15.50
CA SER A 116 20.00 -18.27 14.89
C SER A 116 19.77 -18.39 13.38
N ILE A 117 18.50 -18.37 12.93
CA ILE A 117 18.13 -18.44 11.50
C ILE A 117 18.76 -17.29 10.72
N LEU A 118 18.77 -16.08 11.28
CA LEU A 118 19.37 -14.91 10.63
C LEU A 118 20.89 -14.99 10.55
N ASN A 119 21.53 -15.43 11.63
CA ASN A 119 22.97 -15.55 11.71
C ASN A 119 23.51 -16.65 10.77
N GLN A 120 22.84 -17.79 10.66
CA GLN A 120 23.26 -18.90 9.78
C GLN A 120 23.28 -18.52 8.30
N ARG A 121 22.41 -17.58 7.90
CA ARG A 121 22.25 -17.19 6.48
C ARG A 121 22.93 -15.86 6.14
N ASN A 122 23.80 -15.35 7.02
CA ASN A 122 24.56 -14.11 6.82
C ASN A 122 23.68 -12.89 6.45
N TYR A 123 22.43 -12.87 6.88
CA TYR A 123 21.51 -11.76 6.57
C TYR A 123 21.87 -10.47 7.33
N ILE A 124 22.80 -10.51 8.29
CA ILE A 124 23.16 -9.37 9.13
C ILE A 124 24.68 -9.12 9.08
N LYS A 125 25.05 -7.93 8.58
CA LYS A 125 26.22 -7.16 9.00
C LYS A 125 25.70 -5.86 9.60
N GLN A 126 25.49 -5.81 10.93
CA GLN A 126 25.47 -4.62 11.81
C GLN A 126 24.54 -4.83 13.04
N ASN A 127 25.11 -4.52 14.22
CA ASN A 127 24.48 -4.17 15.51
C ASN A 127 23.11 -4.78 15.85
N ILE A 128 23.11 -6.05 16.30
CA ILE A 128 22.02 -6.61 17.11
C ILE A 128 22.11 -6.01 18.52
N ARG A 129 21.85 -4.70 18.66
CA ARG A 129 21.60 -4.08 19.97
C ARG A 129 20.12 -4.27 20.31
N THR A 130 19.85 -4.98 21.41
CA THR A 130 18.60 -4.93 22.21
C THR A 130 17.26 -5.02 21.48
N SER A 131 17.17 -5.77 20.37
CA SER A 131 15.92 -5.83 19.61
C SER A 131 14.91 -6.84 20.17
N THR A 132 13.64 -6.45 20.20
CA THR A 132 12.55 -7.30 20.73
C THR A 132 12.10 -8.33 19.68
N LYS A 133 11.48 -9.44 20.12
CA LYS A 133 10.93 -10.48 19.22
C LYS A 133 10.00 -9.90 18.14
N ARG A 134 9.36 -8.76 18.41
CA ARG A 134 8.38 -8.09 17.53
C ARG A 134 8.96 -7.69 16.17
N GLN A 135 10.26 -7.41 16.03
CA GLN A 135 10.87 -7.02 14.75
C GLN A 135 10.82 -8.10 13.65
N TYR A 136 10.58 -9.35 14.05
CA TYR A 136 10.58 -10.48 13.12
C TYR A 136 9.23 -10.69 12.45
N PHE A 137 8.17 -10.03 12.92
CA PHE A 137 6.82 -10.14 12.41
C PHE A 137 6.30 -8.75 11.97
N MET A 138 5.22 -8.72 11.20
CA MET A 138 4.53 -7.48 10.89
C MET A 138 3.87 -6.87 12.15
N THR A 139 3.44 -5.62 12.08
CA THR A 139 2.76 -4.98 13.21
C THR A 139 1.41 -5.66 13.49
N HIS A 140 1.00 -5.69 14.76
CA HIS A 140 -0.30 -6.24 15.14
C HIS A 140 -1.45 -5.48 14.48
N SER A 141 -1.32 -4.15 14.32
CA SER A 141 -2.31 -3.34 13.62
C SER A 141 -2.50 -3.82 12.18
N ALA A 142 -1.42 -4.09 11.45
CA ALA A 142 -1.52 -4.60 10.07
C ALA A 142 -2.16 -6.00 10.02
N LEU A 143 -1.80 -6.90 10.94
CA LEU A 143 -2.44 -8.21 11.10
C LEU A 143 -3.96 -8.07 11.30
N PHE A 144 -4.39 -7.24 12.26
CA PHE A 144 -5.81 -7.09 12.57
C PHE A 144 -6.57 -6.36 11.47
N SER A 145 -5.97 -5.40 10.77
CA SER A 145 -6.59 -4.79 9.60
C SER A 145 -6.87 -5.81 8.50
N ILE A 146 -5.95 -6.75 8.25
CA ILE A 146 -6.17 -7.84 7.27
C ILE A 146 -7.34 -8.72 7.71
N GLU A 147 -7.38 -9.13 8.97
CA GLU A 147 -8.49 -9.93 9.53
C GLU A 147 -9.83 -9.19 9.41
N ILE A 148 -9.93 -8.00 10.02
CA ILE A 148 -11.18 -7.23 10.10
C ILE A 148 -11.73 -6.93 8.70
N ASN A 149 -10.89 -6.47 7.77
CA ASN A 149 -11.34 -6.13 6.42
C ASN A 149 -11.86 -7.37 5.67
N SER A 150 -11.21 -8.52 5.83
CA SER A 150 -11.59 -9.76 5.14
C SER A 150 -12.89 -10.34 5.70
N HIS A 151 -13.04 -10.36 7.03
CA HIS A 151 -14.30 -10.78 7.68
C HIS A 151 -15.45 -9.84 7.34
N THR A 152 -15.20 -8.52 7.33
CA THR A 152 -16.22 -7.52 6.98
C THR A 152 -16.67 -7.70 5.53
N LEU A 153 -15.74 -7.92 4.60
CA LEU A 153 -16.08 -8.19 3.20
C LEU A 153 -16.94 -9.46 3.05
N ALA A 154 -16.57 -10.54 3.72
CA ALA A 154 -17.36 -11.77 3.73
C ALA A 154 -18.73 -11.58 4.39
N TYR A 155 -18.82 -10.76 5.44
CA TYR A 155 -20.09 -10.47 6.08
C TYR A 155 -21.02 -9.65 5.16
N ILE A 156 -20.50 -8.63 4.48
CA ILE A 156 -21.25 -7.87 3.47
C ILE A 156 -21.75 -8.81 2.36
N ALA A 157 -20.92 -9.77 1.93
CA ALA A 157 -21.31 -10.82 0.99
C ALA A 157 -22.57 -11.55 1.42
N LEU A 158 -22.57 -12.05 2.66
CA LEU A 158 -23.64 -12.84 3.22
C LEU A 158 -24.91 -12.02 3.33
N LEU A 159 -24.81 -10.76 3.73
CA LEU A 159 -25.96 -9.85 3.79
C LEU A 159 -26.60 -9.61 2.43
N VAL A 160 -25.79 -9.49 1.37
CA VAL A 160 -26.31 -9.37 -0.01
C VAL A 160 -26.98 -10.66 -0.46
N ILE A 161 -26.37 -11.83 -0.21
CA ILE A 161 -26.98 -13.14 -0.52
C ILE A 161 -28.31 -13.32 0.22
N GLN A 162 -28.39 -12.88 1.47
CA GLN A 162 -29.60 -12.90 2.29
C GLN A 162 -30.63 -11.83 1.89
N CYS A 163 -30.37 -11.06 0.83
CA CYS A 163 -31.18 -9.95 0.35
C CYS A 163 -31.43 -8.85 1.39
N GLN A 164 -30.55 -8.71 2.39
CA GLN A 164 -30.59 -7.63 3.39
C GLN A 164 -29.87 -6.37 2.91
N LEU A 165 -28.94 -6.52 1.97
CA LEU A 165 -28.25 -5.43 1.28
C LEU A 165 -28.40 -5.57 -0.24
N PRO A 166 -28.40 -4.45 -0.97
CA PRO A 166 -28.46 -4.45 -2.43
C PRO A 166 -27.11 -4.87 -3.04
N GLU A 167 -27.11 -5.41 -4.26
CA GLU A 167 -25.91 -5.94 -4.92
C GLU A 167 -24.82 -4.88 -5.13
N GLU A 168 -25.18 -3.61 -5.26
CA GLU A 168 -24.26 -2.48 -5.39
C GLU A 168 -23.33 -2.34 -4.18
N CYS A 169 -23.71 -2.86 -3.02
CA CYS A 169 -22.84 -2.93 -1.84
C CYS A 169 -21.63 -3.84 -2.05
N LEU A 170 -21.61 -4.68 -3.09
CA LEU A 170 -20.45 -5.49 -3.46
C LEU A 170 -19.40 -4.74 -4.28
N ASN A 171 -19.59 -3.43 -4.53
CA ASN A 171 -18.59 -2.59 -5.15
C ASN A 171 -17.45 -2.25 -4.17
N VAL A 172 -16.55 -3.22 -3.98
CA VAL A 172 -15.43 -3.16 -3.03
C VAL A 172 -14.48 -1.98 -3.31
N SER A 173 -14.39 -1.53 -4.56
CA SER A 173 -13.53 -0.40 -4.93
C SER A 173 -13.87 0.91 -4.22
N LEU A 174 -15.07 1.02 -3.64
CA LEU A 174 -15.54 2.17 -2.88
C LEU A 174 -15.11 2.15 -1.40
N PHE A 175 -14.58 1.03 -0.89
CA PHE A 175 -14.28 0.86 0.54
C PHE A 175 -12.91 1.40 0.96
N ASN A 176 -12.11 1.88 0.01
CA ASN A 176 -10.81 2.48 0.31
C ASN A 176 -10.89 4.01 0.38
N SER A 177 -9.87 4.62 0.99
CA SER A 177 -9.77 6.07 1.20
C SER A 177 -9.18 6.85 0.02
N GLN A 178 -8.94 6.22 -1.14
CA GLN A 178 -8.27 6.88 -2.28
C GLN A 178 -9.09 8.05 -2.82
N SER A 179 -10.42 7.94 -2.79
CA SER A 179 -11.31 9.04 -3.14
C SER A 179 -11.14 10.24 -2.20
N CYS A 180 -10.99 10.00 -0.89
CA CYS A 180 -10.74 11.08 0.07
C CYS A 180 -9.38 11.76 -0.17
N GLU A 181 -8.32 10.99 -0.41
CA GLU A 181 -6.99 11.57 -0.71
C GLU A 181 -6.99 12.35 -2.03
N ARG A 182 -7.78 11.92 -3.02
CA ARG A 182 -7.99 12.68 -4.26
C ARG A 182 -8.62 14.04 -3.96
N GLU A 183 -9.66 14.10 -3.13
CA GLU A 183 -10.29 15.36 -2.73
C GLU A 183 -9.33 16.27 -1.95
N PHE A 184 -8.54 15.72 -1.02
CA PHE A 184 -7.51 16.51 -0.33
C PHE A 184 -6.46 17.07 -1.29
N ARG A 185 -5.99 16.29 -2.26
CA ARG A 185 -5.08 16.78 -3.31
C ARG A 185 -5.70 17.89 -4.16
N LEU A 186 -6.97 17.75 -4.56
CA LEU A 186 -7.70 18.79 -5.29
C LEU A 186 -7.84 20.08 -4.45
N CYS A 187 -8.13 19.95 -3.15
CA CYS A 187 -8.13 21.08 -2.22
C CYS A 187 -6.77 21.76 -2.12
N ARG A 188 -5.67 21.00 -2.05
CA ARG A 188 -4.30 21.54 -2.04
C ARG A 188 -3.93 22.24 -3.35
N SER A 189 -4.42 21.75 -4.49
CA SER A 189 -4.12 22.34 -5.82
C SER A 189 -4.94 23.59 -6.15
N MET A 190 -6.01 23.88 -5.40
CA MET A 190 -6.89 25.03 -5.64
C MET A 190 -6.36 26.38 -5.10
N SER A 191 -5.04 26.54 -5.05
CA SER A 191 -4.41 27.79 -4.64
C SER A 191 -4.38 28.79 -5.81
N GLY A 192 -4.36 30.09 -5.51
CA GLY A 192 -4.41 31.14 -6.53
C GLY A 192 -3.15 31.15 -7.41
N PRO A 193 -3.18 31.77 -8.60
CA PRO A 193 -2.05 31.79 -9.55
C PRO A 193 -0.76 32.41 -8.99
N PHE A 194 -0.84 33.16 -7.89
CA PHE A 194 0.29 33.78 -7.19
C PHE A 194 0.53 33.21 -5.78
N SER A 195 -0.07 32.05 -5.46
CA SER A 195 0.02 31.43 -4.13
C SER A 195 0.23 29.93 -4.26
N SER A 196 1.39 29.45 -3.81
CA SER A 196 1.70 28.03 -3.67
C SER A 196 1.31 27.47 -2.29
N ILE A 197 0.41 28.14 -1.57
CA ILE A 197 0.02 27.75 -0.21
C ILE A 197 -0.75 26.42 -0.27
N VAL A 198 -0.05 25.33 0.05
CA VAL A 198 -0.61 23.97 0.12
C VAL A 198 -1.31 23.69 1.45
N ASN A 199 -0.93 24.39 2.51
CA ASN A 199 -1.51 24.24 3.84
C ASN A 199 -2.69 25.21 4.01
N PHE A 200 -3.78 24.76 4.63
CA PHE A 200 -4.96 25.58 4.81
C PHE A 200 -5.65 25.29 6.14
N THR A 201 -6.31 26.30 6.69
CA THR A 201 -7.13 26.14 7.89
C THR A 201 -8.40 25.35 7.56
N VAL A 202 -9.10 24.87 8.59
CA VAL A 202 -10.39 24.17 8.43
C VAL A 202 -11.42 25.06 7.71
N GLU A 203 -11.45 26.36 8.01
CA GLU A 203 -12.35 27.30 7.33
C GLU A 203 -12.03 27.38 5.83
N GLN A 204 -10.75 27.51 5.48
CA GLN A 204 -10.30 27.53 4.09
C GLN A 204 -10.61 26.21 3.38
N PHE A 205 -10.48 25.07 4.06
CA PHE A 205 -10.90 23.77 3.52
C PHE A 205 -12.39 23.75 3.18
N ILE A 206 -13.27 24.19 4.08
CA ILE A 206 -14.72 24.22 3.86
C ILE A 206 -15.06 25.10 2.65
N GLN A 207 -14.43 26.26 2.51
CA GLN A 207 -14.62 27.15 1.35
C GLN A 207 -14.17 26.48 0.04
N ARG A 208 -13.03 25.79 0.06
CA ARG A 208 -12.49 25.03 -1.08
C ARG A 208 -13.41 23.87 -1.47
N VAL A 209 -13.91 23.09 -0.51
CA VAL A 209 -14.85 21.99 -0.76
C VAL A 209 -16.15 22.48 -1.38
N LYS A 210 -16.69 23.63 -0.94
CA LYS A 210 -17.86 24.25 -1.60
C LYS A 210 -17.59 24.55 -3.06
N LYS A 211 -16.41 25.12 -3.38
CA LYS A 211 -16.00 25.39 -4.77
C LYS A 211 -15.86 24.10 -5.59
N LEU A 212 -15.26 23.05 -5.03
CA LEU A 212 -15.19 21.73 -5.68
C LEU A 212 -16.56 21.18 -5.97
N SER A 213 -17.49 21.24 -5.02
CA SER A 213 -18.86 20.76 -5.20
C SER A 213 -19.53 21.41 -6.42
N TYR A 214 -19.37 22.73 -6.61
CA TYR A 214 -19.83 23.42 -7.81
C TYR A 214 -19.12 22.93 -9.09
N LEU A 215 -17.79 22.81 -9.08
CA LEU A 215 -17.03 22.28 -10.22
C LEU A 215 -17.47 20.86 -10.61
N HIS A 216 -17.70 20.00 -9.63
CA HIS A 216 -18.25 18.66 -9.85
C HIS A 216 -19.64 18.75 -10.48
N SER A 217 -20.55 19.57 -9.95
CA SER A 217 -21.89 19.72 -10.52
C SER A 217 -21.87 20.17 -12.00
N ILE A 218 -20.94 21.07 -12.36
CA ILE A 218 -20.76 21.52 -13.74
C ILE A 218 -20.22 20.37 -14.60
N LYS A 219 -19.19 19.65 -14.13
CA LYS A 219 -18.60 18.51 -14.82
C LYS A 219 -19.64 17.41 -15.06
N TYR A 220 -20.48 17.10 -14.07
CA TYR A 220 -21.57 16.13 -14.21
C TYR A 220 -22.66 16.60 -15.17
N ARG A 221 -23.02 17.88 -15.14
CA ARG A 221 -24.01 18.45 -16.07
C ARG A 221 -23.53 18.41 -17.53
N ASN A 222 -22.24 18.62 -17.75
CA ASN A 222 -21.63 18.55 -19.10
C ASN A 222 -21.38 17.10 -19.57
N ASN A 223 -21.10 16.16 -18.66
CA ASN A 223 -20.85 14.75 -19.01
C ASN A 223 -22.13 13.93 -19.23
N ASN A 224 -23.31 14.41 -18.82
CA ASN A 224 -24.58 13.74 -19.14
C ASN A 224 -24.97 13.85 -20.63
N ASP A 225 -24.24 14.63 -21.42
CA ASP A 225 -24.44 14.70 -22.88
C ASP A 225 -23.64 13.65 -23.66
N HIS A 226 -22.64 12.96 -23.07
CA HIS A 226 -21.90 11.89 -23.77
C HIS A 226 -21.51 10.69 -22.89
N THR A 227 -21.84 9.50 -23.41
CA THR A 227 -21.78 8.14 -22.87
C THR A 227 -20.35 7.61 -22.63
N THR A 228 -19.66 8.07 -21.59
CA THR A 228 -18.45 7.37 -21.08
C THR A 228 -18.34 7.52 -19.56
N ARG A 229 -18.67 6.47 -18.80
CA ARG A 229 -18.46 6.40 -17.33
C ARG A 229 -17.63 5.16 -16.99
N SER A 230 -16.37 5.37 -16.58
CA SER A 230 -15.52 4.35 -15.95
C SER A 230 -15.02 4.75 -14.55
N ASP A 231 -15.35 5.94 -14.06
CA ASP A 231 -14.88 6.39 -12.74
C ASP A 231 -16.00 6.28 -11.69
N ALA A 232 -15.84 5.34 -10.76
CA ALA A 232 -16.62 5.23 -9.55
C ALA A 232 -16.33 6.45 -8.64
N ASN A 233 -16.96 7.58 -8.95
CA ASN A 233 -16.77 8.82 -8.21
C ASN A 233 -17.70 8.87 -6.99
N PHE A 234 -17.10 9.19 -5.84
CA PHE A 234 -17.83 9.54 -4.62
C PHE A 234 -18.71 10.78 -4.88
N LEU A 235 -20.02 10.65 -4.68
CA LEU A 235 -20.97 11.76 -4.80
C LEU A 235 -20.99 12.50 -3.47
N VAL A 236 -20.49 13.74 -3.45
CA VAL A 236 -20.66 14.61 -2.28
C VAL A 236 -22.16 14.87 -2.08
N PRO A 237 -22.71 14.68 -0.86
CA PRO A 237 -24.11 14.99 -0.58
C PRO A 237 -24.43 16.45 -0.93
N SER A 238 -25.20 16.67 -1.98
CA SER A 238 -25.73 17.99 -2.30
C SER A 238 -26.91 18.29 -1.38
N HIS A 239 -26.95 19.48 -0.78
CA HIS A 239 -28.09 19.95 0.00
C HIS A 239 -29.40 19.78 -0.80
N HIS A 240 -30.41 19.12 -0.20
CA HIS A 240 -31.64 18.62 -0.85
C HIS A 240 -32.51 19.66 -1.58
N LYS A 241 -32.18 20.96 -1.52
CA LYS A 241 -32.95 22.03 -2.15
C LYS A 241 -32.66 22.24 -3.65
N HIS A 242 -31.65 21.60 -4.22
CA HIS A 242 -31.24 21.86 -5.62
C HIS A 242 -31.18 20.64 -6.56
N SER A 243 -31.62 19.47 -6.12
CA SER A 243 -31.55 18.25 -6.94
C SER A 243 -32.95 17.74 -7.28
N LYS A 244 -33.43 18.04 -8.50
CA LYS A 244 -34.39 17.17 -9.20
C LYS A 244 -33.56 16.22 -10.05
N ILE A 245 -33.19 15.06 -9.53
CA ILE A 245 -32.56 14.00 -10.31
C ILE A 245 -33.60 12.90 -10.54
N VAL A 246 -33.83 12.62 -11.82
CA VAL A 246 -34.58 11.48 -12.34
C VAL A 246 -33.76 10.23 -12.06
N HIS A 247 -34.32 9.29 -11.28
CA HIS A 247 -33.76 7.97 -11.15
C HIS A 247 -33.84 7.23 -12.49
N THR A 248 -32.71 7.13 -13.18
CA THR A 248 -32.49 6.12 -14.23
C THR A 248 -31.29 5.29 -13.81
N GLY A 249 -31.53 4.37 -12.88
CA GLY A 249 -30.65 3.23 -12.67
C GLY A 249 -30.87 2.26 -13.82
N GLN A 250 -29.94 2.21 -14.77
CA GLN A 250 -29.89 1.11 -15.73
C GLN A 250 -28.93 0.06 -15.18
N ASN A 251 -29.54 -1.05 -14.78
CA ASN A 251 -28.88 -2.29 -14.40
C ASN A 251 -28.02 -2.80 -15.55
N THR A 252 -26.74 -2.98 -15.27
CA THR A 252 -25.89 -3.91 -16.04
C THR A 252 -25.42 -4.99 -15.06
N SER A 253 -26.33 -5.86 -14.66
CA SER A 253 -25.99 -7.15 -14.06
C SER A 253 -26.54 -8.25 -14.95
N SER A 254 -25.73 -8.67 -15.93
CA SER A 254 -25.75 -10.06 -16.36
C SER A 254 -24.59 -10.74 -15.67
N ASP A 255 -24.76 -11.13 -14.41
CA ASP A 255 -23.87 -12.10 -13.80
C ASP A 255 -24.67 -12.93 -12.79
N MET A 256 -24.34 -14.22 -12.75
CA MET A 256 -25.02 -15.26 -11.97
C MET A 256 -25.24 -14.81 -10.51
N PRO A 257 -26.39 -15.17 -9.90
CA PRO A 257 -26.67 -14.83 -8.51
C PRO A 257 -25.57 -15.44 -7.62
N LEU A 258 -24.93 -14.59 -6.82
CA LEU A 258 -23.91 -14.99 -5.87
C LEU A 258 -24.48 -16.02 -4.89
N LYS A 259 -23.79 -17.15 -4.72
CA LYS A 259 -24.21 -18.20 -3.80
C LYS A 259 -23.19 -18.45 -2.71
N ILE A 260 -23.66 -18.99 -1.58
CA ILE A 260 -22.84 -19.32 -0.42
C ILE A 260 -21.75 -20.32 -0.79
N GLU A 261 -22.07 -21.32 -1.63
CA GLU A 261 -21.13 -22.36 -2.01
C GLU A 261 -19.93 -21.81 -2.80
N MET A 262 -20.12 -20.70 -3.53
CA MET A 262 -19.02 -20.02 -4.23
C MET A 262 -18.06 -19.37 -3.25
N ILE A 263 -18.59 -18.71 -2.21
CA ILE A 263 -17.79 -18.08 -1.16
C ILE A 263 -17.00 -19.16 -0.41
N GLU A 264 -17.66 -20.24 0.00
CA GLU A 264 -17.01 -21.36 0.69
C GLU A 264 -15.90 -21.98 -0.16
N ALA A 265 -16.17 -22.27 -1.43
CA ALA A 265 -15.18 -22.81 -2.36
C ALA A 265 -13.97 -21.86 -2.52
N SER A 266 -14.22 -20.55 -2.63
CA SER A 266 -13.18 -19.52 -2.72
C SER A 266 -12.31 -19.47 -1.46
N ILE A 267 -12.91 -19.52 -0.27
CA ILE A 267 -12.19 -19.55 1.01
C ILE A 267 -11.38 -20.84 1.17
N LEU A 268 -11.95 -22.00 0.80
CA LEU A 268 -11.24 -23.29 0.85
C LEU A 268 -10.07 -23.34 -0.11
N GLN A 269 -10.23 -22.78 -1.32
CA GLN A 269 -9.14 -22.64 -2.28
C GLN A 269 -8.04 -21.74 -1.72
N ALA A 270 -8.40 -20.59 -1.15
CA ALA A 270 -7.47 -19.67 -0.52
C ALA A 270 -6.68 -20.32 0.64
N TYR A 271 -7.34 -21.15 1.45
CA TYR A 271 -6.67 -21.93 2.50
C TYR A 271 -5.66 -22.92 1.91
N SER A 272 -6.05 -23.72 0.91
CA SER A 272 -5.16 -24.67 0.24
C SER A 272 -3.92 -23.99 -0.36
N ASP A 273 -4.14 -22.84 -1.01
CA ASP A 273 -3.05 -22.07 -1.61
C ASP A 273 -2.13 -21.43 -0.56
N ALA A 274 -2.69 -20.90 0.54
CA ALA A 274 -1.88 -20.42 1.66
C ALA A 274 -1.02 -21.54 2.23
N THR A 275 -1.58 -22.73 2.46
CA THR A 275 -0.87 -23.90 2.95
C THR A 275 0.33 -24.24 2.06
N ARG A 276 0.12 -24.29 0.75
CA ARG A 276 1.20 -24.53 -0.23
C ARG A 276 2.33 -23.51 -0.08
N ARG A 277 2.01 -22.21 0.06
CA ARG A 277 3.02 -21.15 0.23
C ARG A 277 3.80 -21.29 1.53
N MET A 278 3.14 -21.63 2.63
CA MET A 278 3.79 -21.77 3.94
C MET A 278 4.78 -22.95 3.99
N CYS A 279 4.51 -24.02 3.24
CA CYS A 279 5.46 -25.13 3.10
C CYS A 279 6.75 -24.73 2.35
N GLU A 280 6.69 -23.79 1.40
CA GLU A 280 7.86 -23.39 0.61
C GLU A 280 8.92 -22.61 1.41
N VAL A 281 8.53 -22.10 2.58
CA VAL A 281 9.38 -21.35 3.52
C VAL A 281 9.56 -22.10 4.84
N ASN A 282 9.22 -23.39 4.88
CA ASN A 282 9.42 -24.26 6.04
C ASN A 282 8.77 -23.75 7.35
N ILE A 283 7.62 -23.06 7.25
CA ILE A 283 6.82 -22.70 8.44
C ILE A 283 6.19 -23.96 9.05
N TYR A 284 5.72 -24.88 8.20
CA TYR A 284 5.19 -26.18 8.61
C TYR A 284 5.73 -27.27 7.69
N HIS A 285 6.04 -28.44 8.27
CA HIS A 285 6.16 -29.67 7.50
C HIS A 285 4.77 -30.14 7.06
N ARG A 286 4.70 -30.90 5.95
CA ARG A 286 3.41 -31.31 5.33
C ARG A 286 2.44 -32.01 6.29
N ASN A 287 2.93 -32.61 7.36
CA ASN A 287 2.14 -33.37 8.33
C ASN A 287 1.73 -32.57 9.58
N ASP A 288 2.29 -31.37 9.78
CA ASP A 288 2.07 -30.55 10.99
C ASP A 288 1.20 -29.31 10.71
N ILE A 289 0.54 -29.29 9.55
CA ILE A 289 -0.26 -28.15 9.10
C ILE A 289 -1.58 -28.13 9.90
N PRO A 290 -1.86 -27.04 10.66
CA PRO A 290 -3.13 -26.91 11.36
C PRO A 290 -4.29 -26.92 10.36
N THR A 291 -5.32 -27.73 10.62
CA THR A 291 -6.57 -27.70 9.87
C THR A 291 -7.22 -26.32 9.95
N LEU A 292 -8.16 -26.02 9.04
CA LEU A 292 -8.88 -24.74 9.05
C LEU A 292 -9.56 -24.44 10.40
N ASP A 293 -10.19 -25.45 11.00
CA ASP A 293 -10.83 -25.35 12.30
C ASP A 293 -9.82 -25.09 13.42
N GLU A 294 -8.70 -25.81 13.41
CA GLU A 294 -7.65 -25.64 14.41
C GLU A 294 -7.00 -24.27 14.31
N LEU A 295 -6.72 -23.79 13.09
CA LEU A 295 -6.18 -22.45 12.85
C LEU A 295 -7.15 -21.38 13.36
N SER A 296 -8.44 -21.52 13.07
CA SER A 296 -9.48 -20.61 13.53
C SER A 296 -9.62 -20.61 15.06
N ARG A 297 -9.50 -21.79 15.70
CA ARG A 297 -9.50 -21.93 17.16
C ARG A 297 -8.29 -21.25 17.79
N ILE A 298 -7.09 -21.44 17.23
CA ILE A 298 -5.85 -20.80 17.68
C ILE A 298 -5.99 -19.27 17.59
N THR A 299 -6.44 -18.74 16.45
CA THR A 299 -6.63 -17.30 16.27
C THR A 299 -7.64 -16.74 17.27
N ARG A 300 -8.76 -17.43 17.51
CA ARG A 300 -9.75 -17.00 18.52
C ARG A 300 -9.14 -16.92 19.92
N LEU A 301 -8.37 -17.93 20.33
CA LEU A 301 -7.70 -17.94 21.63
C LEU A 301 -6.64 -16.84 21.73
N GLN A 302 -5.93 -16.55 20.64
CA GLN A 302 -4.97 -15.44 20.60
C GLN A 302 -5.67 -14.09 20.76
N LEU A 303 -6.80 -13.88 20.06
CA LEU A 303 -7.60 -12.66 20.18
C LEU A 303 -8.17 -12.46 21.58
N GLN A 304 -8.64 -13.53 22.24
CA GLN A 304 -9.15 -13.46 23.62
C GLN A 304 -8.07 -13.11 24.66
N LYS A 305 -6.80 -13.46 24.40
CA LYS A 305 -5.67 -13.15 25.30
C LYS A 305 -5.23 -11.70 25.20
N LEU A 306 -5.59 -11.00 24.13
CA LEU A 306 -5.29 -9.58 24.00
C LEU A 306 -6.28 -8.85 24.90
N GLN A 307 -5.77 -8.18 25.93
CA GLN A 307 -6.56 -7.22 26.68
C GLN A 307 -7.00 -6.13 25.72
N ILE A 308 -8.28 -6.15 25.37
CA ILE A 308 -8.91 -5.07 24.62
C ILE A 308 -8.91 -3.87 25.56
N ALA A 309 -8.21 -2.80 25.19
CA ALA A 309 -8.32 -1.54 25.91
C ALA A 309 -9.79 -1.10 25.87
N ASP A 310 -10.40 -1.02 27.05
CA ASP A 310 -11.78 -0.57 27.17
C ASP A 310 -11.80 0.96 27.14
N TYR A 311 -12.01 1.52 25.95
CA TYR A 311 -12.16 2.96 25.75
C TYR A 311 -13.52 3.51 26.21
N SER A 312 -14.41 2.66 26.74
CA SER A 312 -15.70 3.12 27.28
C SER A 312 -15.61 3.67 28.71
N ILE A 313 -14.46 3.48 29.37
CA ILE A 313 -14.17 4.06 30.68
C ILE A 313 -13.14 5.18 30.47
N PRO A 314 -13.51 6.45 30.64
CA PRO A 314 -12.53 7.52 30.70
C PRO A 314 -11.62 7.22 31.89
N SER A 315 -10.32 7.00 31.67
CA SER A 315 -9.41 6.80 32.79
C SER A 315 -9.30 8.11 33.56
N GLU A 316 -9.79 8.13 34.80
CA GLU A 316 -9.76 9.30 35.69
C GLU A 316 -8.34 9.72 36.14
N ASN A 317 -7.29 9.14 35.56
CA ASN A 317 -5.89 9.45 35.85
C ASN A 317 -5.12 9.90 34.59
N GLU A 318 -5.71 10.76 33.75
CA GLU A 318 -4.94 11.55 32.77
C GLU A 318 -4.40 12.83 33.41
N THR A 319 -3.49 12.65 34.35
CA THR A 319 -2.44 13.64 34.65
C THR A 319 -1.14 12.87 34.68
N ASP A 320 -0.22 13.22 33.78
CA ASP A 320 1.18 12.75 33.68
C ASP A 320 1.48 11.48 32.86
N LEU A 321 1.01 11.42 31.61
CA LEU A 321 1.66 10.61 30.57
C LEU A 321 1.82 11.38 29.25
N SER A 322 2.47 12.54 29.32
CA SER A 322 3.24 13.07 28.19
C SER A 322 4.68 12.54 28.28
N SER A 323 4.87 11.26 27.94
CA SER A 323 6.18 10.77 27.50
C SER A 323 5.98 9.73 26.40
N ASP A 324 5.29 10.15 25.34
CA ASP A 324 5.61 9.65 24.01
C ASP A 324 7.00 10.21 23.69
N SER A 325 8.03 9.45 24.06
CA SER A 325 9.36 9.60 23.47
C SER A 325 9.24 9.13 22.01
N ASP A 326 8.79 10.08 21.19
CA ASP A 326 9.15 10.21 19.79
C ASP A 326 10.68 10.34 19.75
N ASP A 327 11.38 9.20 19.67
CA ASP A 327 12.79 9.17 19.30
C ASP A 327 12.86 9.56 17.81
N GLY A 328 12.73 10.86 17.57
CA GLY A 328 13.25 11.53 16.40
C GLY A 328 14.73 11.22 16.34
N ILE A 329 15.12 10.47 15.30
CA ILE A 329 16.51 10.39 14.89
C ILE A 329 16.86 11.79 14.42
N GLU A 330 17.45 12.58 15.31
CA GLU A 330 18.28 13.73 14.92
C GLU A 330 19.51 13.14 14.22
N ASP A 331 19.46 13.08 12.89
CA ASP A 331 20.66 12.96 12.09
C ASP A 331 21.43 14.28 12.29
N GLU A 332 22.48 14.24 13.13
CA GLU A 332 23.49 15.29 13.19
C GLU A 332 24.16 15.39 11.80
N GLU A 333 23.68 16.30 10.97
CA GLU A 333 24.41 16.77 9.78
C GLU A 333 25.64 17.54 10.27
N GLU A 334 26.75 16.81 10.38
CA GLU A 334 28.08 17.38 10.56
C GLU A 334 28.44 18.15 9.29
N ASN A 335 28.17 19.46 9.32
CA ASN A 335 28.63 20.45 8.34
C ASN A 335 30.16 20.42 8.25
N THR A 336 30.69 19.62 7.33
CA THR A 336 32.07 19.74 6.89
C THR A 336 32.04 20.54 5.59
N PHE A 337 32.24 21.85 5.72
CA PHE A 337 32.58 22.73 4.61
C PHE A 337 33.95 22.29 4.07
N GLU A 338 33.95 21.53 2.98
CA GLU A 338 35.11 21.45 2.09
C GLU A 338 34.78 22.29 0.86
N ASP A 339 35.55 23.37 0.77
CA ASP A 339 35.56 24.40 -0.25
C ASP A 339 36.30 23.83 -1.47
N GLU A 340 35.57 23.38 -2.49
CA GLU A 340 36.13 23.13 -3.82
C GLU A 340 35.44 24.09 -4.80
N SER A 341 36.11 25.22 -5.01
CA SER A 341 36.02 26.01 -6.22
C SER A 341 36.43 25.12 -7.40
N ASP A 342 35.57 24.97 -8.38
CA ASP A 342 36.01 24.82 -9.76
C ASP A 342 34.98 25.42 -10.71
N ASP A 343 35.52 26.28 -11.55
CA ASP A 343 34.93 27.00 -12.66
C ASP A 343 34.20 26.05 -13.63
N ASP A 344 33.04 26.45 -14.14
CA ASP A 344 32.79 26.31 -15.58
C ASP A 344 31.70 27.27 -16.07
N ASP A 345 31.97 27.76 -17.26
CA ASP A 345 31.60 29.04 -17.81
C ASP A 345 30.13 29.20 -18.22
N SER A 346 29.72 30.46 -18.11
CA SER A 346 28.50 31.06 -18.62
C SER A 346 28.26 30.77 -20.11
N ILE A 347 27.08 30.22 -20.43
CA ILE A 347 26.50 30.34 -21.77
C ILE A 347 25.05 30.84 -21.63
N ARG A 348 24.90 32.17 -21.75
CA ARG A 348 23.90 32.91 -22.54
C ARG A 348 23.81 34.35 -22.04
N ASP A 349 24.05 35.30 -22.93
CA ASP A 349 23.02 36.29 -23.29
C ASP A 349 23.36 36.93 -24.65
N ASP A 350 22.39 36.77 -25.53
CA ASP A 350 21.82 37.67 -26.54
C ASP A 350 22.61 38.81 -27.20
N GLU A 351 22.40 38.82 -28.52
CA GLU A 351 22.13 39.97 -29.39
C GLU A 351 23.05 41.20 -29.32
N ASP A 352 23.89 41.32 -30.35
CA ASP A 352 24.11 42.63 -30.96
C ASP A 352 24.29 42.56 -32.48
N LEU A 353 23.31 43.14 -33.16
CA LEU A 353 23.40 43.59 -34.55
C LEU A 353 24.31 44.83 -34.58
N SER A 354 25.45 44.78 -35.27
CA SER A 354 25.76 45.71 -36.37
C SER A 354 27.25 45.72 -36.76
N ASN A 355 27.42 45.82 -38.08
CA ASN A 355 28.48 46.55 -38.79
C ASN A 355 29.89 45.95 -38.98
N ASN A 356 30.22 45.89 -40.29
CA ASN A 356 31.50 46.18 -40.92
C ASN A 356 32.59 45.10 -40.97
N VAL A 357 32.50 44.27 -42.01
CA VAL A 357 33.36 44.34 -43.21
C VAL A 357 34.62 45.21 -43.06
N LEU A 358 35.80 44.56 -42.95
CA LEU A 358 37.04 44.74 -43.75
C LEU A 358 38.33 44.49 -42.96
N ASN A 359 39.20 43.66 -43.56
CA ASN A 359 40.66 43.80 -43.64
C ASN A 359 41.48 43.76 -42.33
N VAL A 360 42.73 43.32 -42.24
CA VAL A 360 43.77 42.81 -43.14
C VAL A 360 44.92 42.43 -42.21
N SER A 361 45.70 41.39 -42.57
CA SER A 361 47.10 41.11 -42.18
C SER A 361 47.48 41.20 -40.69
N GLY A 362 48.09 40.18 -40.08
CA GLY A 362 49.24 39.45 -40.58
C GLY A 362 50.43 39.68 -39.65
N MET A 363 51.36 38.73 -39.65
CA MET A 363 52.74 38.84 -39.17
C MET A 363 52.94 38.89 -37.64
N THR A 364 53.37 37.80 -37.01
CA THR A 364 54.73 37.18 -36.95
C THR A 364 55.58 37.68 -35.78
N TYR A 365 56.37 36.73 -35.27
CA TYR A 365 57.49 36.81 -34.32
C TYR A 365 57.04 36.90 -32.86
N GLN A 366 57.55 36.06 -31.94
CA GLN A 366 58.76 35.24 -31.94
C GLN A 366 58.57 34.07 -30.97
#